data_AF-A0A8R1IK75-F1
#
_entry.id   AF-A0A8R1IK75-F1
#
_cell.length_a   1.000
_cell.length_b   1.000
_cell.length_c   1.000
_cell.angle_alpha   90.00
_cell.angle_beta   90.00
_cell.angle_gamma   90.00
#
_symmetry.space_group_name_H-M   'P 1'
#
loop_
_entity.id
_entity.type
_entity.pdbx_description
1 polymer ?
#
loop_
_entity_poly.entity_id
_entity_poly.type
_entity_poly.pdbx_seq_one_letter_code
_entity_poly.pdbx_strand_id
1 'polypeptide(L)'
;MNGFSTKKIKVLAWPANSPDLNLIENVWGLFARAVYGHGKMFQTVAELKDAVWDKIQPSHLESLTNSGNNRLFQVMLKFGGPSSY
;
A
#
# COMPACT_ATOMS: atom_id res chain seq x y z
N MET A 1 22.48 19.40 0.36
CA MET A 1 21.53 18.72 1.28
C MET A 1 20.40 18.14 0.43
N ASN A 2 19.98 16.90 0.68
CA ASN A 2 18.83 16.34 -0.04
C ASN A 2 17.52 16.96 0.49
N GLY A 3 16.45 16.93 -0.33
CA GLY A 3 15.18 17.59 0.00
C GLY A 3 14.46 17.04 1.25
N PHE A 4 14.81 15.83 1.70
CA PHE A 4 14.26 15.23 2.92
C PHE A 4 14.86 15.89 4.16
N SER A 5 16.18 16.08 4.19
CA SER A 5 16.86 16.75 5.30
C SER A 5 16.43 18.21 5.46
N THR A 6 16.24 18.95 4.35
CA THR A 6 15.78 20.35 4.41
C THR A 6 14.37 20.48 4.97
N LYS A 7 13.51 19.49 4.71
CA LYS A 7 12.14 19.41 5.23
C LYS A 7 12.01 18.69 6.58
N LYS A 8 13.14 18.27 7.19
CA LYS A 8 13.17 17.48 8.44
C LYS A 8 12.34 16.18 8.36
N ILE A 9 12.27 15.56 7.19
CA ILE A 9 11.56 14.31 6.98
C ILE A 9 12.48 13.14 7.38
N LYS A 10 12.02 12.30 8.30
CA LYS A 10 12.72 11.06 8.66
C LYS A 10 12.43 9.99 7.62
N VAL A 11 13.48 9.51 6.96
CA VAL A 11 13.37 8.40 5.99
C VAL A 11 13.48 7.08 6.75
N LEU A 12 12.53 6.17 6.50
CA LEU A 12 12.56 4.81 7.05
C LEU A 12 13.62 3.98 6.29
N ALA A 13 14.45 3.25 7.02
CA ALA A 13 15.36 2.28 6.40
C ALA A 13 14.53 1.11 5.83
N TRP A 14 14.65 0.87 4.52
CA TRP A 14 13.84 -0.14 3.82
C TRP A 14 14.73 -1.24 3.25
N PRO A 15 14.42 -2.53 3.50
CA PRO A 15 15.16 -3.64 2.90
C PRO A 15 14.91 -3.73 1.39
N ALA A 16 15.93 -4.09 0.63
CA ALA A 16 15.80 -4.32 -0.81
C ALA A 16 14.88 -5.52 -1.08
N ASN A 17 14.13 -5.47 -2.20
CA ASN A 17 13.23 -6.55 -2.64
C ASN A 17 12.16 -6.97 -1.62
N SER A 18 11.70 -6.05 -0.77
CA SER A 18 10.61 -6.30 0.20
C SER A 18 9.33 -5.51 -0.14
N PRO A 19 8.67 -5.79 -1.28
CA PRO A 19 7.37 -5.20 -1.58
C PRO A 19 6.29 -5.69 -0.61
N ASP A 20 6.46 -6.87 -0.03
CA ASP A 20 5.55 -7.49 0.94
C ASP A 20 5.43 -6.67 2.24
N LEU A 21 6.46 -5.90 2.59
CA LEU A 21 6.41 -4.95 3.69
C LEU A 21 5.71 -3.63 3.33
N ASN A 22 5.60 -3.31 2.04
CA ASN A 22 5.06 -2.03 1.58
C ASN A 22 3.53 -2.06 1.60
N LEU A 23 2.94 -1.33 2.55
CA LEU A 23 1.48 -1.31 2.73
C LEU A 23 0.73 -0.84 1.47
N ILE A 24 1.36 -0.03 0.60
CA ILE A 24 0.73 0.53 -0.60
C ILE A 24 0.36 -0.52 -1.65
N GLU A 25 1.08 -1.66 -1.72
CA GLU A 25 0.77 -2.74 -2.68
C GLU A 25 -0.67 -3.25 -2.50
N ASN A 26 -1.15 -3.22 -1.27
CA ASN A 26 -2.46 -3.76 -0.89
C ASN A 26 -3.55 -2.73 -1.12
N VAL A 27 -3.20 -1.46 -0.99
CA VAL A 27 -4.04 -0.34 -1.42
C VAL A 27 -4.27 -0.46 -2.92
N TRP A 28 -3.23 -0.73 -3.73
CA TRP A 28 -3.39 -0.95 -5.17
C TRP A 28 -4.29 -2.15 -5.48
N GLY A 29 -4.09 -3.28 -4.81
CA GLY A 29 -4.96 -4.45 -4.97
C GLY A 29 -6.41 -4.18 -4.58
N LEU A 30 -6.66 -3.43 -3.50
CA LEU A 30 -7.99 -3.01 -3.08
C LEU A 30 -8.65 -2.10 -4.11
N PHE A 31 -7.91 -1.13 -4.66
CA PHE A 31 -8.43 -0.25 -5.72
C PHE A 31 -8.80 -1.04 -6.95
N ALA A 32 -7.90 -1.91 -7.42
CA ALA A 32 -8.19 -2.73 -8.59
C ALA A 32 -9.48 -3.55 -8.41
N ARG A 33 -9.66 -4.20 -7.25
CA ARG A 33 -10.87 -4.97 -6.94
C ARG A 33 -12.13 -4.09 -6.82
N ALA A 34 -12.02 -2.92 -6.19
CA ALA A 34 -13.16 -2.03 -5.97
C ALA A 34 -13.60 -1.30 -7.25
N VAL A 35 -12.65 -0.96 -8.12
CA VAL A 35 -12.86 -0.15 -9.32
C VAL A 35 -13.24 -1.01 -10.52
N TYR A 36 -12.57 -2.17 -10.70
CA TYR A 36 -12.85 -3.11 -11.80
C TYR A 36 -13.74 -4.28 -11.40
N GLY A 37 -14.27 -4.27 -10.17
CA GLY A 37 -15.24 -5.26 -9.71
C GLY A 37 -16.41 -5.41 -10.69
N HIS A 38 -16.88 -6.64 -10.86
CA HIS A 38 -18.00 -6.97 -11.76
C HIS A 38 -17.77 -6.62 -13.24
N GLY A 39 -16.51 -6.53 -13.68
CA GLY A 39 -16.18 -6.24 -15.08
C GLY A 39 -16.39 -4.79 -15.48
N LYS A 40 -16.47 -3.87 -14.51
CA LYS A 40 -16.59 -2.44 -14.78
C LYS A 40 -15.38 -1.94 -15.57
N MET A 41 -15.63 -1.20 -16.64
CA MET A 41 -14.62 -0.54 -17.46
C MET A 41 -14.85 0.96 -17.48
N PHE A 42 -13.81 1.72 -17.77
CA PHE A 42 -13.83 3.18 -17.84
C PHE A 42 -13.30 3.60 -19.21
N GLN A 43 -13.91 4.61 -19.82
CA GLN A 43 -13.52 5.07 -21.16
C GLN A 43 -12.50 6.19 -21.12
N THR A 44 -12.39 6.88 -19.99
CA THR A 44 -11.41 7.95 -19.81
C THR A 44 -10.62 7.79 -18.52
N VAL A 45 -9.43 8.37 -18.52
CA VAL A 45 -8.58 8.46 -17.32
C VAL A 45 -9.26 9.29 -16.23
N ALA A 46 -10.09 10.27 -16.59
CA ALA A 46 -10.81 11.10 -15.63
C ALA A 46 -11.84 10.25 -14.84
N GLU A 47 -12.67 9.48 -15.54
CA GLU A 47 -13.65 8.60 -14.91
C GLU A 47 -12.98 7.56 -13.98
N LEU A 48 -11.83 7.02 -14.42
CA LEU A 48 -11.05 6.10 -13.60
C LEU A 48 -10.53 6.77 -12.33
N LYS A 49 -10.01 8.00 -12.43
CA LYS A 49 -9.49 8.76 -11.28
C LYS A 49 -10.57 9.04 -10.25
N ASP A 50 -11.73 9.49 -10.70
CA ASP A 50 -12.87 9.79 -9.82
C ASP A 50 -13.32 8.51 -9.09
N ALA A 51 -13.45 7.41 -9.83
CA ALA A 51 -13.84 6.13 -9.25
C ALA A 51 -12.81 5.57 -8.25
N VAL A 52 -11.51 5.80 -8.44
CA VAL A 52 -10.49 5.41 -7.46
C VAL A 52 -10.64 6.23 -6.17
N TRP A 53 -10.82 7.55 -6.29
CA TRP A 53 -10.88 8.45 -5.13
C TRP A 53 -12.11 8.20 -4.25
N ASP A 54 -13.25 7.93 -4.88
CA ASP A 54 -14.51 7.64 -4.17
C ASP A 54 -14.48 6.31 -3.38
N LYS A 55 -13.58 5.39 -3.71
CA LYS A 55 -13.51 4.06 -3.09
C LYS A 55 -12.57 4.00 -1.88
N ILE A 56 -11.79 5.05 -1.63
CA ILE A 56 -10.88 5.11 -0.47
C ILE A 56 -11.68 5.45 0.78
N GLN A 57 -12.01 4.43 1.57
CA GLN A 57 -12.53 4.63 2.92
C GLN A 57 -11.37 4.73 3.92
N PRO A 58 -11.34 5.74 4.81
CA PRO A 58 -10.28 5.88 5.83
C PRO A 58 -10.10 4.62 6.69
N SER A 59 -11.19 3.91 6.98
CA SER A 59 -11.17 2.66 7.75
C SER A 59 -10.33 1.55 7.10
N HIS A 60 -10.26 1.50 5.76
CA HIS A 60 -9.40 0.55 5.06
C HIS A 60 -7.91 0.87 5.27
N LEU A 61 -7.54 2.16 5.28
CA LEU A 61 -6.17 2.60 5.53
C LEU A 61 -5.73 2.30 6.97
N GLU A 62 -6.64 2.47 7.92
CA GLU A 62 -6.40 2.15 9.32
C GLU A 62 -6.17 0.65 9.53
N SER A 63 -7.05 -0.20 8.97
CA SER A 63 -6.89 -1.65 9.02
C SER A 63 -5.55 -2.11 8.41
N LEU A 64 -5.17 -1.54 7.27
CA LEU A 64 -3.88 -1.82 6.63
C LEU A 64 -2.69 -1.42 7.50
N THR A 65 -2.76 -0.25 8.11
CA THR A 65 -1.71 0.26 9.01
C THR A 65 -1.55 -0.66 10.21
N ASN A 66 -2.67 -1.09 10.82
CA ASN A 66 -2.67 -2.02 11.95
C ASN A 66 -2.10 -3.40 11.58
N SER A 67 -2.25 -3.83 10.33
CA SER A 67 -1.66 -5.09 9.86
C SER A 67 -0.13 -5.07 9.70
N GLY A 68 0.50 -3.88 9.68
CA GLY A 68 1.93 -3.73 9.42
C GLY A 68 2.81 -4.49 10.42
N ASN A 69 2.44 -4.48 11.71
CA ASN A 69 3.17 -5.19 12.75
C ASN A 69 3.19 -6.72 12.53
N ASN A 70 2.09 -7.29 12.03
CA ASN A 70 2.00 -8.73 11.76
C ASN A 70 2.96 -9.16 10.64
N ARG A 71 3.14 -8.32 9.61
CA ARG A 71 4.08 -8.62 8.51
C ARG A 71 5.51 -8.59 8.98
N LEU A 72 5.88 -7.56 9.75
CA LEU A 72 7.20 -7.45 10.35
C LEU A 72 7.49 -8.68 11.23
N PHE A 73 6.51 -9.09 12.04
CA PHE A 73 6.62 -10.30 12.85
C PHE A 73 6.82 -11.56 12.00
N GLN A 74 6.11 -11.71 10.88
CA GLN A 74 6.34 -12.84 9.98
C GLN A 74 7.73 -12.85 9.35
N VAL A 75 8.24 -11.71 8.90
CA VAL A 75 9.60 -11.61 8.34
C VAL A 75 10.64 -11.97 9.40
N MET A 76 10.43 -11.54 10.65
CA MET A 76 11.30 -11.91 11.77
C MET A 76 11.30 -13.42 12.01
N LEU A 77 10.11 -14.05 12.07
CA LEU A 77 9.98 -15.50 12.27
C LEU A 77 10.60 -16.32 11.13
N LYS A 78 10.60 -15.78 9.91
CA LYS A 78 11.19 -16.40 8.72
C LYS A 78 12.64 -16.01 8.48
N PHE A 79 13.31 -15.38 9.45
CA PHE A 79 14.71 -14.94 9.36
C PHE A 79 15.01 -14.10 8.11
N GLY A 80 14.13 -13.13 7.80
CA GLY A 80 14.24 -12.29 6.61
C GLY A 80 13.54 -12.86 5.36
N GLY A 81 12.94 -14.05 5.47
CA GLY A 81 12.08 -14.61 4.42
C GLY A 81 10.77 -13.83 4.23
N PRO A 82 10.09 -14.01 3.09
CA PRO A 82 8.92 -13.21 2.71
C PRO A 82 7.73 -13.44 3.65
N SER A 83 7.00 -12.37 3.99
CA SER A 83 5.72 -12.49 4.67
C SER A 83 4.67 -13.15 3.76
N SER A 84 3.63 -13.74 4.35
CA SER A 84 2.54 -14.38 3.60
C SER A 84 1.48 -13.39 3.11
N TYR A 85 1.86 -12.14 2.89
CA TYR A 85 0.92 -11.12 2.46
C TYR A 85 0.40 -11.37 1.03
#